data_AF-A0A1J4NLF3-F1
#
_entry.id   AF-A0A1J4NLF3-F1
#
_cell.length_a   1.000
_cell.length_b   1.000
_cell.length_c   1.000
_cell.angle_alpha   90.00
_cell.angle_beta   90.00
_cell.angle_gamma   90.00
#
_symmetry.space_group_name_H-M   'P 1'
#
loop_
_entity.id
_entity.type
_entity.pdbx_description
1 polymer ?
#
loop_
_entity_poly.entity_id
_entity_poly.type
_entity_poly.pdbx_seq_one_letter_code
_entity_poly.pdbx_strand_id
1 'polypeptide(L)'
;MHRRRRTALLLSAAIAAAPLLTACGSDAHPGAAAVVDGRRITVGELQSRVAEVRSAQRAAVQDDTQYAQVVANTGSLTRDTLHEMVLDEVLHRTAQDAGVTVSRSEVQRERAGLEQQAGGSKALESVWLQRYGIAPERLDDNLRLQVEASKLATVLGTQVSEPAFWKALSDKSKQLGVDLNPRYGTWDVQKSGVEAKAPWVKDVTAAESQQTA
;
A
#
# COMPACT_ATOMS: atom_id res chain seq x y z
N MET A 1 -19.84 12.51 -86.40
CA MET A 1 -20.87 11.57 -85.92
C MET A 1 -20.19 10.36 -85.31
N HIS A 2 -20.28 10.13 -83.99
CA HIS A 2 -20.21 8.80 -83.40
C HIS A 2 -20.76 8.84 -81.97
N ARG A 3 -21.98 8.30 -81.80
CA ARG A 3 -22.51 7.81 -80.52
C ARG A 3 -21.76 6.53 -80.16
N ARG A 4 -21.56 6.30 -78.85
CA ARG A 4 -21.55 5.01 -78.09
C ARG A 4 -20.73 5.26 -76.81
N ARG A 5 -21.00 4.67 -75.64
CA ARG A 5 -22.08 3.86 -75.08
C ARG A 5 -21.84 3.94 -73.56
N ARG A 6 -22.91 4.00 -72.77
CA ARG A 6 -22.85 3.85 -71.32
C ARG A 6 -22.49 2.41 -70.99
N THR A 7 -21.56 2.19 -70.08
CA THR A 7 -21.37 0.91 -69.41
C THR A 7 -21.08 1.21 -67.95
N ALA A 8 -22.09 0.97 -67.12
CA ALA A 8 -21.97 1.00 -65.68
C ALA A 8 -21.15 -0.21 -65.23
N LEU A 9 -20.20 0.02 -64.33
CA LEU A 9 -19.66 -1.03 -63.48
C LEU A 9 -19.83 -0.60 -62.03
N LEU A 10 -20.70 -1.33 -61.34
CA LEU A 10 -20.85 -1.35 -59.90
C LEU A 10 -19.70 -2.16 -59.28
N LEU A 11 -19.57 -2.01 -57.95
CA LEU A 11 -18.93 -2.93 -56.98
C LEU A 11 -17.52 -2.53 -56.52
N SER A 12 -17.43 -1.97 -55.30
CA SER A 12 -17.09 -2.73 -54.08
C SER A 12 -16.67 -1.78 -52.96
N ALA A 13 -17.62 -1.34 -52.13
CA ALA A 13 -17.31 -0.68 -50.86
C ALA A 13 -17.03 -1.75 -49.80
N ALA A 14 -15.77 -2.18 -49.68
CA ALA A 14 -15.31 -2.92 -48.52
C ALA A 14 -15.02 -1.91 -47.39
N ILE A 15 -16.05 -1.55 -46.62
CA ILE A 15 -15.84 -0.85 -45.36
C ILE A 15 -15.36 -1.92 -44.37
N ALA A 16 -14.05 -1.90 -44.11
CA ALA A 16 -13.41 -2.72 -43.09
C ALA A 16 -14.12 -2.50 -41.74
N ALA A 17 -14.73 -3.55 -41.20
CA ALA A 17 -15.08 -3.59 -39.81
C ALA A 17 -13.77 -3.59 -39.01
N ALA A 18 -13.33 -2.41 -38.58
CA ALA A 18 -12.29 -2.31 -37.57
C ALA A 18 -12.81 -3.04 -36.32
N PRO A 19 -12.09 -4.02 -35.77
CA PRO A 19 -12.40 -4.50 -34.44
C PRO A 19 -12.10 -3.33 -33.51
N LEU A 20 -13.14 -2.60 -33.11
CA LEU A 20 -13.07 -1.75 -31.93
C LEU A 20 -12.76 -2.70 -30.78
N LEU A 21 -11.48 -2.81 -30.43
CA LEU A 21 -11.05 -3.24 -29.11
C LEU A 21 -11.56 -2.17 -28.15
N THR A 22 -12.86 -2.22 -27.85
CA THR A 22 -13.43 -1.63 -26.66
C THR A 22 -12.81 -2.42 -25.51
N ALA A 23 -11.61 -2.03 -25.12
CA ALA A 23 -11.10 -2.30 -23.80
C ALA A 23 -12.06 -1.60 -22.84
N CYS A 24 -13.14 -2.30 -22.48
CA CYS A 24 -14.00 -1.97 -21.36
C CYS A 24 -13.21 -2.26 -20.07
N GLY A 25 -12.09 -1.57 -19.91
CA GLY A 25 -11.48 -1.32 -18.62
C GLY A 25 -11.92 0.07 -18.23
N SER A 26 -13.06 0.16 -17.57
CA SER A 26 -13.64 1.39 -17.03
C SER A 26 -12.84 1.91 -15.82
N ASP A 27 -11.51 1.85 -15.88
CA ASP A 27 -10.63 2.43 -14.87
C ASP A 27 -10.12 3.76 -15.40
N ALA A 28 -10.37 4.84 -14.65
CA ALA A 28 -9.85 6.17 -14.95
C ALA A 28 -8.29 6.22 -14.96
N HIS A 29 -7.63 5.13 -14.55
CA HIS A 29 -6.18 5.04 -14.38
C HIS A 29 -5.60 3.67 -14.83
N PRO A 30 -5.40 3.44 -16.14
CA PRO A 30 -4.82 2.20 -16.65
C PRO A 30 -3.48 1.87 -15.99
N GLY A 31 -3.36 0.68 -15.41
CA GLY A 31 -2.12 0.20 -14.76
C GLY A 31 -1.89 0.70 -13.33
N ALA A 32 -2.82 1.47 -12.74
CA ALA A 32 -2.81 1.79 -11.32
C ALA A 32 -3.49 0.70 -10.48
N ALA A 33 -2.89 0.35 -9.36
CA ALA A 33 -3.53 -0.42 -8.29
C ALA A 33 -4.32 0.49 -7.36
N ALA A 34 -3.82 1.71 -7.10
CA ALA A 34 -4.53 2.76 -6.40
C ALA A 34 -4.05 4.15 -6.85
N VAL A 35 -4.84 5.17 -6.56
CA VAL A 35 -4.49 6.58 -6.71
C VAL A 35 -4.78 7.29 -5.39
N VAL A 36 -3.85 8.13 -4.94
CA VAL A 36 -3.97 8.94 -3.72
C VAL A 36 -3.49 10.34 -4.07
N ASP A 37 -4.37 11.32 -4.03
CA ASP A 37 -4.06 12.73 -4.36
C ASP A 37 -3.37 12.89 -5.73
N GLY A 38 -3.88 12.17 -6.74
CA GLY A 38 -3.30 12.14 -8.09
C GLY A 38 -1.98 11.34 -8.21
N ARG A 39 -1.34 10.95 -7.09
CA ARG A 39 -0.21 10.02 -7.11
C ARG A 39 -0.71 8.61 -7.39
N ARG A 40 -0.15 7.98 -8.42
CA ARG A 40 -0.45 6.60 -8.78
C ARG A 40 0.43 5.64 -7.98
N ILE A 41 -0.18 4.63 -7.37
CA ILE A 41 0.46 3.38 -6.98
C ILE A 41 0.19 2.41 -8.13
N THR A 42 1.23 2.09 -8.89
CA THR A 42 1.13 1.20 -10.05
C THR A 42 1.00 -0.25 -9.63
N VAL A 43 0.47 -1.07 -10.54
CA VAL A 43 0.44 -2.52 -10.38
C VAL A 43 1.85 -3.10 -10.24
N GLY A 44 2.82 -2.52 -10.95
CA GLY A 44 4.22 -2.94 -10.88
C GLY A 44 4.84 -2.67 -9.51
N GLU A 45 4.60 -1.50 -8.91
CA GLU A 45 5.04 -1.18 -7.55
C GLU A 45 4.42 -2.12 -6.51
N LEU A 46 3.12 -2.38 -6.62
CA LEU A 46 2.44 -3.34 -5.75
C LEU A 46 3.04 -4.74 -5.88
N GLN A 47 3.25 -5.22 -7.11
CA GLN A 47 3.85 -6.53 -7.36
C GLN A 47 5.29 -6.63 -6.84
N SER A 48 6.07 -5.56 -7.00
CA SER A 48 7.42 -5.48 -6.41
C SER A 48 7.34 -5.64 -4.91
N ARG A 49 6.48 -4.86 -4.22
CA ARG A 49 6.36 -4.93 -2.77
C ARG A 49 5.92 -6.31 -2.27
N VAL A 50 4.97 -6.94 -2.97
CA VAL A 50 4.57 -8.33 -2.65
C VAL A 50 5.73 -9.31 -2.85
N ALA A 51 6.53 -9.14 -3.91
CA ALA A 51 7.67 -10.00 -4.20
C ALA A 51 8.77 -9.87 -3.13
N GLU A 52 9.04 -8.67 -2.63
CA GLU A 52 9.97 -8.43 -1.51
C GLU A 52 9.57 -9.24 -0.28
N VAL A 53 8.28 -9.21 0.09
CA VAL A 53 7.75 -9.97 1.23
C VAL A 53 7.83 -11.48 0.98
N ARG A 54 7.46 -11.95 -0.22
CA ARG A 54 7.54 -13.38 -0.59
C ARG A 54 8.97 -13.90 -0.56
N SER A 55 9.91 -13.10 -1.06
CA SER A 55 11.34 -13.42 -1.03
C SER A 55 11.84 -13.56 0.41
N ALA A 56 11.51 -12.59 1.26
CA ALA A 56 11.87 -12.62 2.67
C ALA A 56 11.23 -13.81 3.41
N GLN A 57 9.96 -14.12 3.13
CA GLN A 57 9.28 -15.30 3.69
C GLN A 57 9.93 -16.61 3.26
N ARG A 58 10.34 -16.73 1.98
CA ARG A 58 11.05 -17.92 1.50
C ARG A 58 12.39 -18.09 2.20
N ALA A 59 13.13 -17.00 2.37
CA ALA A 59 14.42 -16.99 3.05
C ALA A 59 14.33 -17.28 4.56
N ALA A 60 13.16 -17.03 5.17
CA ALA A 60 12.92 -17.26 6.59
C ALA A 60 12.59 -18.72 6.96
N VAL A 61 12.35 -19.61 5.99
CA VAL A 61 11.97 -21.01 6.22
C VAL A 61 12.93 -21.98 5.55
N GLN A 62 13.10 -23.17 6.13
CA GLN A 62 14.16 -24.10 5.73
C GLN A 62 13.81 -24.92 4.48
N ASP A 63 12.55 -25.24 4.26
CA ASP A 63 12.11 -26.15 3.20
C ASP A 63 10.87 -25.64 2.45
N ASP A 64 10.57 -26.29 1.32
CA ASP A 64 9.45 -25.93 0.44
C ASP A 64 8.08 -26.23 1.06
N THR A 65 7.97 -27.22 1.97
CA THR A 65 6.70 -27.56 2.63
C THR A 65 6.28 -26.46 3.61
N GLN A 66 7.21 -25.96 4.41
CA GLN A 66 6.99 -24.81 5.28
C GLN A 66 6.67 -23.55 4.47
N TYR A 67 7.39 -23.31 3.36
CA TYR A 67 7.09 -22.18 2.50
C TYR A 67 5.69 -22.25 1.89
N ALA A 68 5.26 -23.43 1.42
CA ALA A 68 3.91 -23.63 0.92
C ALA A 68 2.85 -23.30 1.98
N GLN A 69 3.09 -23.65 3.24
CA GLN A 69 2.20 -23.30 4.35
C GLN A 69 2.15 -21.78 4.60
N VAL A 70 3.29 -21.08 4.53
CA VAL A 70 3.33 -19.61 4.66
C VAL A 70 2.50 -18.97 3.55
N VAL A 71 2.67 -19.40 2.30
CA VAL A 71 1.90 -18.90 1.15
C VAL A 71 0.40 -19.16 1.33
N ALA A 72 0.02 -20.37 1.77
CA ALA A 72 -1.37 -20.72 2.03
C ALA A 72 -2.01 -19.83 3.11
N ASN A 73 -1.25 -19.49 4.15
CA ASN A 73 -1.73 -18.65 5.26
C ASN A 73 -1.79 -17.14 4.92
N THR A 74 -1.24 -16.74 3.77
CA THR A 74 -1.11 -15.33 3.38
C THR A 74 -1.73 -15.08 2.01
N GLY A 75 -2.89 -15.70 1.76
CA GLY A 75 -3.66 -15.53 0.52
C GLY A 75 -4.14 -14.11 0.28
N SER A 76 -4.23 -13.28 1.33
CA SER A 76 -4.60 -11.86 1.22
C SER A 76 -3.42 -10.91 1.01
N LEU A 77 -2.18 -11.41 0.96
CA LEU A 77 -0.98 -10.57 0.99
C LEU A 77 -1.04 -9.40 -0.01
N THR A 78 -1.38 -9.66 -1.27
CA THR A 78 -1.43 -8.61 -2.30
C THR A 78 -2.40 -7.48 -1.95
N ARG A 79 -3.58 -7.80 -1.42
CA ARG A 79 -4.56 -6.79 -1.02
C ARG A 79 -4.06 -6.04 0.20
N ASP A 80 -3.55 -6.77 1.19
CA ASP A 80 -3.12 -6.18 2.46
C ASP A 80 -1.91 -5.25 2.23
N THR A 81 -0.96 -5.65 1.37
CA THR A 81 0.14 -4.80 0.90
C THR A 81 -0.36 -3.54 0.19
N LEU A 82 -1.36 -3.63 -0.69
CA LEU A 82 -1.90 -2.43 -1.34
C LEU A 82 -2.53 -1.49 -0.30
N HIS A 83 -3.27 -2.05 0.66
CA HIS A 83 -3.91 -1.28 1.71
C HIS A 83 -2.87 -0.56 2.59
N GLU A 84 -1.75 -1.22 2.90
CA GLU A 84 -0.62 -0.58 3.57
C GLU A 84 -0.02 0.55 2.73
N MET A 85 0.30 0.31 1.46
CA MET A 85 0.88 1.35 0.58
C MET A 85 -0.02 2.59 0.46
N VAL A 86 -1.34 2.40 0.50
CA VAL A 86 -2.31 3.51 0.49
C VAL A 86 -2.36 4.20 1.85
N LEU A 87 -2.35 3.45 2.96
CA LEU A 87 -2.28 4.02 4.31
C LEU A 87 -1.01 4.87 4.47
N ASP A 88 0.13 4.35 4.03
CA ASP A 88 1.42 5.02 4.08
C ASP A 88 1.34 6.41 3.43
N GLU A 89 0.73 6.49 2.25
CA GLU A 89 0.54 7.77 1.57
C GLU A 89 -0.40 8.70 2.31
N VAL A 90 -1.56 8.20 2.76
CA VAL A 90 -2.54 9.01 3.49
C VAL A 90 -1.89 9.59 4.74
N LEU A 91 -1.21 8.76 5.52
CA LEU A 91 -0.56 9.18 6.75
C LEU A 91 0.56 10.18 6.46
N HIS A 92 1.43 9.89 5.49
CA HIS A 92 2.51 10.78 5.09
C HIS A 92 2.00 12.15 4.65
N ARG A 93 0.95 12.20 3.81
CA ARG A 93 0.32 13.46 3.38
C ARG A 93 -0.33 14.20 4.54
N THR A 94 -0.98 13.48 5.46
CA THR A 94 -1.56 14.09 6.66
C THR A 94 -0.47 14.71 7.54
N ALA A 95 0.65 14.00 7.72
CA ALA A 95 1.80 14.47 8.48
C ALA A 95 2.43 15.72 7.83
N GLN A 96 2.63 15.71 6.50
CA GLN A 96 3.16 16.86 5.76
C GLN A 96 2.28 18.11 5.89
N ASP A 97 0.95 17.96 5.74
CA ASP A 97 0.01 19.08 5.88
C ASP A 97 -0.01 19.65 7.30
N ALA A 98 0.25 18.80 8.30
CA ALA A 98 0.40 19.18 9.69
C ALA A 98 1.79 19.75 10.04
N GLY A 99 2.70 19.88 9.06
CA GLY A 99 4.07 20.37 9.27
C GLY A 99 4.98 19.39 10.02
N VAL A 100 4.60 18.11 10.10
CA VAL A 100 5.41 17.07 10.72
C VAL A 100 6.56 16.70 9.80
N THR A 101 7.77 16.67 10.36
CA THR A 101 8.98 16.21 9.69
C THR A 101 9.66 15.13 10.52
N VAL A 102 10.34 14.18 9.89
CA VAL A 102 11.08 13.11 10.57
C VAL A 102 12.52 13.08 10.09
N SER A 103 13.44 13.17 11.04
CA SER A 103 14.88 13.07 10.82
C SER A 103 15.35 11.63 10.80
N ARG A 104 16.48 11.38 10.12
CA ARG A 104 17.15 10.07 10.17
C ARG A 104 17.48 9.65 11.60
N SER A 105 17.91 10.58 12.46
CA SER A 105 18.24 10.27 13.85
C SER A 105 17.06 9.80 14.69
N GLU A 106 15.84 10.29 14.41
CA GLU A 106 14.63 9.80 15.07
C GLU A 106 14.35 8.36 14.66
N VAL A 107 14.41 8.04 13.37
CA VAL A 107 14.23 6.66 12.87
C VAL A 107 15.26 5.70 13.45
N GLN A 108 16.53 6.10 13.53
CA GLN A 108 17.57 5.24 14.09
C GLN A 108 17.44 5.05 15.60
N ARG A 109 16.95 6.06 16.33
CA ARG A 109 16.63 5.92 17.76
C ARG A 109 15.48 4.95 17.98
N GLU A 110 14.44 5.06 17.16
CA GLU A 110 13.29 4.16 17.17
C GLU A 110 13.75 2.71 16.92
N ARG A 111 14.51 2.52 15.83
CA ARG A 111 15.10 1.22 15.47
C ARG A 111 15.92 0.62 16.61
N ALA A 112 16.82 1.41 17.21
CA ALA A 112 17.67 0.93 18.30
C ALA A 112 16.85 0.48 19.52
N GLY A 113 15.78 1.19 19.86
CA GLY A 113 14.87 0.81 20.94
C GLY A 113 14.18 -0.53 20.65
N LEU A 114 13.65 -0.69 19.44
CA LEU A 114 12.98 -1.93 19.01
C LEU A 114 13.95 -3.10 18.89
N GLU A 115 15.18 -2.88 18.43
CA GLU A 115 16.23 -3.91 18.40
C GLU A 115 16.59 -4.38 19.80
N GLN A 116 16.70 -3.47 20.76
CA GLN A 116 16.95 -3.83 22.16
C GLN A 116 15.84 -4.71 22.72
N GLN A 117 14.57 -4.41 22.39
CA GLN A 117 13.41 -5.19 22.83
C GLN A 117 13.33 -6.55 22.12
N ALA A 118 13.61 -6.59 20.81
CA ALA A 118 13.53 -7.81 20.01
C ALA A 118 14.73 -8.76 20.25
N GLY A 119 15.83 -8.27 20.83
CA GLY A 119 17.07 -9.04 20.99
C GLY A 119 18.03 -8.93 19.78
N GLY A 120 17.91 -7.86 18.98
CA GLY A 120 18.82 -7.48 17.90
C GLY A 120 18.14 -7.29 16.53
N SER A 121 18.88 -6.74 15.55
CA SER A 121 18.42 -6.43 14.19
C SER A 121 17.65 -7.57 13.52
N LYS A 122 18.24 -8.76 13.51
CA LYS A 122 17.68 -9.91 12.79
C LYS A 122 16.39 -10.43 13.45
N ALA A 123 16.30 -10.32 14.77
CA ALA A 123 15.09 -10.67 15.50
C ALA A 123 13.97 -9.66 15.20
N LEU A 124 14.29 -8.36 15.19
CA LEU A 124 13.36 -7.31 14.80
C LEU A 124 12.82 -7.52 13.39
N GLU A 125 13.70 -7.73 12.41
CA GLU A 125 13.33 -8.00 11.01
C GLU A 125 12.42 -9.22 10.88
N SER A 126 12.72 -10.30 11.62
CA SER A 126 11.92 -11.52 11.61
C SER A 126 10.52 -11.29 12.19
N VAL A 127 10.43 -10.54 13.30
CA VAL A 127 9.14 -10.19 13.92
C VAL A 127 8.30 -9.33 12.98
N TRP A 128 8.90 -8.30 12.36
CA TRP A 128 8.18 -7.41 11.44
C TRP A 128 7.67 -8.16 10.20
N LEU A 129 8.50 -9.03 9.64
CA LEU A 129 8.09 -9.86 8.50
C LEU A 129 6.94 -10.80 8.87
N GLN A 130 7.04 -11.49 10.00
CA GLN A 130 6.06 -12.51 10.39
C GLN A 130 4.73 -11.91 10.85
N ARG A 131 4.77 -10.81 11.60
CA ARG A 131 3.56 -10.19 12.17
C ARG A 131 2.88 -9.22 11.22
N TYR A 132 3.67 -8.46 10.46
CA TYR A 132 3.18 -7.31 9.72
C TYR A 132 3.44 -7.41 8.21
N GLY A 133 4.10 -8.47 7.74
CA GLY A 133 4.39 -8.62 6.32
C GLY A 133 5.36 -7.55 5.79
N ILE A 134 6.17 -6.94 6.65
CA ILE A 134 7.14 -5.91 6.25
C ILE A 134 8.48 -6.58 5.94
N ALA A 135 8.92 -6.48 4.69
CA ALA A 135 10.22 -7.01 4.28
C ALA A 135 11.38 -6.27 5.00
N PRO A 136 12.51 -6.93 5.31
CA PRO A 136 13.64 -6.32 6.02
C PRO A 136 14.14 -5.01 5.39
N GLU A 137 14.22 -4.96 4.06
CA GLU A 137 14.63 -3.77 3.30
C GLU A 137 13.67 -2.58 3.41
N ARG A 138 12.48 -2.80 3.95
CA ARG A 138 11.41 -1.80 4.13
C ARG A 138 11.19 -1.42 5.58
N LEU A 139 11.95 -2.00 6.49
CA LEU A 139 11.85 -1.76 7.91
C LEU A 139 12.06 -0.26 8.22
N ASP A 140 13.14 0.34 7.73
CA ASP A 140 13.45 1.75 8.02
C ASP A 140 12.38 2.73 7.50
N ASP A 141 11.78 2.44 6.33
CA ASP A 141 10.67 3.24 5.79
C ASP A 141 9.41 3.09 6.66
N ASN A 142 9.12 1.87 7.11
CA ASN A 142 8.03 1.63 8.04
C ASN A 142 8.25 2.33 9.40
N LEU A 143 9.46 2.29 9.94
CA LEU A 143 9.81 2.97 11.18
C LEU A 143 9.70 4.49 11.04
N ARG A 144 10.09 5.06 9.90
CA ARG A 144 9.85 6.48 9.62
C ARG A 144 8.37 6.81 9.72
N LEU A 145 7.53 5.99 9.12
CA LEU A 145 6.09 6.19 9.12
C LEU A 145 5.48 6.07 10.51
N GLN A 146 6.01 5.22 11.38
CA GLN A 146 5.63 5.16 12.80
C GLN A 146 5.98 6.45 13.54
N VAL A 147 7.18 6.98 13.33
CA VAL A 147 7.57 8.27 13.91
C VAL A 147 6.67 9.39 13.38
N GLU A 148 6.33 9.38 12.09
CA GLU A 148 5.35 10.31 11.51
C GLU A 148 3.98 10.20 12.20
N ALA A 149 3.49 8.97 12.41
CA ALA A 149 2.22 8.70 13.06
C ALA A 149 2.18 9.24 14.50
N SER A 150 3.21 8.95 15.30
CA SER A 150 3.32 9.40 16.70
C SER A 150 3.36 10.93 16.80
N LYS A 151 4.13 11.58 15.92
CA LYS A 151 4.22 13.05 15.88
C LYS A 151 2.91 13.67 15.41
N LEU A 152 2.28 13.08 14.40
CA LEU A 152 0.97 13.50 13.92
C LEU A 152 -0.09 13.38 15.01
N ALA A 153 -0.12 12.27 15.77
CA ALA A 153 -1.04 12.10 16.88
C ALA A 153 -0.88 13.22 17.93
N THR A 154 0.37 13.61 18.23
CA THR A 154 0.67 14.74 19.12
C THR A 154 0.11 16.06 18.60
N VAL A 155 0.31 16.36 17.31
CA VAL A 155 -0.22 17.58 16.67
C VAL A 155 -1.76 17.58 16.68
N LEU A 156 -2.38 16.42 16.50
CA LEU A 156 -3.83 16.24 16.52
C LEU A 156 -4.43 16.22 17.94
N GLY A 157 -3.60 16.21 18.99
CA GLY A 157 -4.06 16.13 20.38
C GLY A 157 -4.74 14.79 20.71
N THR A 158 -4.25 13.69 20.14
CA THR A 158 -4.78 12.32 20.32
C THR A 158 -3.63 11.32 20.46
N GLN A 159 -3.94 10.03 20.56
CA GLN A 159 -2.98 8.93 20.53
C GLN A 159 -3.25 8.03 19.33
N VAL A 160 -2.22 7.34 18.83
CA VAL A 160 -2.37 6.40 17.71
C VAL A 160 -3.32 5.23 18.03
N SER A 161 -3.41 4.87 19.32
CA SER A 161 -4.33 3.86 19.84
C SER A 161 -5.80 4.35 19.87
N GLU A 162 -6.05 5.65 19.79
CA GLU A 162 -7.37 6.24 19.92
C GLU A 162 -8.14 6.29 18.59
N PRO A 163 -9.47 6.09 18.60
CA PRO A 163 -10.29 6.19 17.39
C PRO A 163 -10.23 7.55 16.69
N ALA A 164 -9.94 8.63 17.44
CA ALA A 164 -9.85 9.98 16.89
C ALA A 164 -8.72 10.12 15.86
N PHE A 165 -7.58 9.45 16.09
CA PHE A 165 -6.47 9.40 15.13
C PHE A 165 -6.89 8.75 13.81
N TRP A 166 -7.49 7.56 13.88
CA TRP A 166 -7.94 6.82 12.68
C TRP A 166 -9.10 7.50 11.97
N LYS A 167 -9.94 8.23 12.71
CA LYS A 167 -10.97 9.10 12.13
C LYS A 167 -10.33 10.24 11.34
N ALA A 168 -9.30 10.91 11.86
CA ALA A 168 -8.60 11.98 11.15
C ALA A 168 -7.98 11.46 9.83
N LEU A 169 -7.35 10.29 9.85
CA LEU A 169 -6.82 9.65 8.63
C LEU A 169 -7.93 9.25 7.65
N SER A 170 -9.06 8.74 8.14
CA SER A 170 -10.23 8.43 7.29
C SER A 170 -10.78 9.68 6.60
N ASP A 171 -10.92 10.79 7.35
CA ASP A 171 -11.41 12.05 6.80
C ASP A 171 -10.41 12.64 5.81
N LYS A 172 -9.10 12.56 6.09
CA LYS A 172 -8.06 13.00 5.17
C LYS A 172 -8.01 12.14 3.90
N SER A 173 -8.16 10.82 4.02
CA SER A 173 -8.23 9.92 2.88
C SER A 173 -9.36 10.28 1.91
N LYS A 174 -10.52 10.72 2.42
CA LYS A 174 -11.62 11.19 1.57
C LYS A 174 -11.26 12.48 0.84
N GLN A 175 -10.58 13.41 1.52
CA GLN A 175 -10.11 14.66 0.92
C GLN A 175 -9.06 14.43 -0.18
N LEU A 176 -8.17 13.45 0.02
CA LEU A 176 -7.15 13.06 -0.96
C LEU A 176 -7.72 12.28 -2.15
N GLY A 177 -9.02 11.95 -2.15
CA GLY A 177 -9.67 11.24 -3.26
C GLY A 177 -9.05 9.87 -3.52
N VAL A 178 -8.84 9.08 -2.46
CA VAL A 178 -8.27 7.74 -2.60
C VAL A 178 -9.18 6.85 -3.44
N ASP A 179 -8.63 6.32 -4.53
CA ASP A 179 -9.31 5.43 -5.47
C ASP A 179 -8.52 4.13 -5.63
N LEU A 180 -9.16 2.98 -5.45
CA LEU A 180 -8.53 1.67 -5.58
C LEU A 180 -9.10 0.97 -6.81
N ASN A 181 -8.24 0.26 -7.54
CA ASN A 181 -8.71 -0.61 -8.60
C ASN A 181 -9.64 -1.70 -7.99
N PRO A 182 -10.89 -1.84 -8.47
CA PRO A 182 -11.89 -2.73 -7.87
C PRO A 182 -11.44 -4.18 -7.71
N ARG A 183 -10.49 -4.65 -8.52
CA ARG A 183 -9.93 -6.01 -8.41
C ARG A 183 -9.19 -6.26 -7.09
N TYR A 184 -8.77 -5.19 -6.40
CA TYR A 184 -8.11 -5.26 -5.10
C TYR A 184 -9.07 -4.95 -3.94
N GLY A 185 -10.35 -4.75 -4.22
CA GLY A 185 -11.37 -4.47 -3.20
C GLY A 185 -11.65 -2.99 -3.01
N THR A 186 -12.11 -2.63 -1.82
CA THR A 186 -12.57 -1.28 -1.49
C THR A 186 -11.72 -0.65 -0.39
N TRP A 187 -11.65 0.67 -0.43
CA TRP A 187 -10.90 1.47 0.53
C TRP A 187 -11.81 2.28 1.45
N ASP A 188 -11.63 2.05 2.74
CA ASP A 188 -12.11 2.89 3.83
C ASP A 188 -11.20 2.57 5.02
N VAL A 189 -10.45 3.56 5.53
CA VAL A 189 -9.46 3.36 6.61
C VAL A 189 -10.08 2.62 7.82
N GLN A 190 -11.34 2.88 8.14
CA GLN A 190 -12.03 2.25 9.27
C GLN A 190 -12.66 0.90 8.88
N LYS A 191 -13.31 0.80 7.71
CA LYS A 191 -14.04 -0.42 7.32
C LYS A 191 -13.17 -1.50 6.67
N SER A 192 -12.08 -1.12 6.02
CA SER A 192 -11.16 -2.05 5.35
C SER A 192 -10.27 -2.83 6.34
N GLY A 193 -10.47 -2.63 7.65
CA GLY A 193 -9.68 -3.24 8.71
C GLY A 193 -8.21 -2.85 8.64
N VAL A 194 -7.91 -1.68 8.06
CA VAL A 194 -6.54 -1.18 7.89
C VAL A 194 -5.91 -0.89 9.24
N GLU A 195 -6.66 -0.28 10.16
CA GLU A 195 -6.26 -0.13 11.57
C GLU A 195 -5.86 -1.46 12.21
N ALA A 196 -6.61 -2.53 11.94
CA ALA A 196 -6.31 -3.86 12.46
C ALA A 196 -5.13 -4.55 11.75
N LYS A 197 -4.83 -4.16 10.51
CA LYS A 197 -3.71 -4.68 9.69
C LYS A 197 -2.43 -3.86 9.83
N ALA A 198 -2.52 -2.64 10.35
CA ALA A 198 -1.40 -1.78 10.69
C ALA A 198 -1.21 -1.64 12.22
N PRO A 199 -1.21 -2.74 13.00
CA PRO A 199 -0.98 -2.67 14.44
C PRO A 199 0.44 -2.19 14.77
N TRP A 200 1.40 -2.32 13.85
CA TRP A 200 2.74 -1.74 13.97
C TRP A 200 2.74 -0.22 14.20
N VAL A 201 1.66 0.48 13.80
CA VAL A 201 1.50 1.91 14.10
C VAL A 201 1.26 2.12 15.61
N LYS A 202 0.58 1.17 16.28
CA LYS A 202 0.19 1.21 17.70
C LYS A 202 1.18 0.52 18.63
N ASP A 203 1.78 -0.58 18.17
CA ASP A 203 2.52 -1.53 19.01
C ASP A 203 3.86 -0.98 19.54
N VAL A 204 4.29 0.19 19.06
CA VAL A 204 5.50 0.87 19.53
C VAL A 204 5.25 1.75 20.76
N THR A 205 4.02 2.25 20.94
CA THR A 205 3.65 3.07 22.12
C THR A 205 3.53 2.24 23.41
N ALA A 206 3.43 0.91 23.31
CA ALA A 206 3.38 0.02 24.47
C ALA A 206 4.72 -0.11 25.23
N ALA A 207 5.83 0.33 24.63
CA ALA A 207 7.15 0.30 25.27
C ALA A 207 7.40 1.48 26.22
N GLU A 208 6.75 2.64 26.02
CA GLU A 208 6.95 3.81 26.90
C GLU A 208 6.23 3.68 28.25
N SER A 209 5.14 2.90 28.32
CA SER A 209 4.31 2.78 29.53
C SER A 209 4.84 1.76 30.55
N GLN A 210 5.86 0.95 30.20
CA GLN A 210 6.51 0.01 31.13
C GLN A 210 7.75 0.56 31.81
N GLN A 211 8.24 1.74 31.41
CA GLN A 211 9.47 2.33 31.97
C GLN A 211 9.20 3.42 33.04
N THR A 212 7.93 3.72 33.31
CA THR A 212 7.48 4.65 34.37
C THR A 212 6.67 3.97 35.49
N ALA A 213 6.79 2.66 35.66
CA ALA A 213 6.18 1.92 36.78
C ALA A 213 7.25 1.45 37.78
#